data_AF-A0A534V1M9-F1
#
_entry.id   AF-A0A534V1M9-F1
#
_cell.length_a   1.000
_cell.length_b   1.000
_cell.length_c   1.000
_cell.angle_alpha   90.00
_cell.angle_beta   90.00
_cell.angle_gamma   90.00
#
_symmetry.space_group_name_H-M   'P 1'
#
loop_
_entity.id
_entity.type
_entity.pdbx_description
1 polymer ?
#
loop_
_entity_poly.entity_id
_entity_poly.type
_entity_poly.pdbx_seq_one_letter_code
_entity_poly.pdbx_strand_id
1 'polypeptide(L)'
;MNGESVERLMEIILQMKINLAHINETLHQQTYEIREQLGTVFEEEKQALERCLNSIDDKLKECSTNVDEYQRVYASLASMREKLVQLGAEPSALPTPMPADNVEGIIAWRLRELKGKGKV
;
A
#
# COMPACT_ATOMS: atom_id res chain seq x y z
N MET A 1 21.54 23.41 -68.72
CA MET A 1 22.08 23.06 -67.37
C MET A 1 21.14 23.39 -66.20
N ASN A 2 20.02 24.11 -66.39
CA ASN A 2 19.10 24.44 -65.27
C ASN A 2 18.02 23.37 -64.99
N GLY A 3 17.75 22.46 -65.93
CA GLY A 3 16.71 21.43 -65.79
C GLY A 3 17.09 20.28 -64.83
N GLU A 4 18.30 19.73 -64.96
CA GLU A 4 18.81 18.66 -64.09
C GLU A 4 18.88 19.06 -62.61
N SER A 5 19.15 20.34 -62.33
CA SER A 5 19.19 20.85 -60.95
C SER A 5 17.81 20.95 -60.30
N VAL A 6 16.75 21.23 -61.08
CA VAL A 6 15.37 21.33 -60.58
C VAL A 6 14.79 19.95 -60.35
N GLU A 7 15.08 19.01 -61.25
CA GLU A 7 14.64 17.61 -61.14
C GLU A 7 15.25 16.93 -59.89
N ARG A 8 16.56 17.15 -59.66
CA ARG A 8 17.23 16.67 -58.45
C ARG A 8 16.66 17.28 -57.16
N LEU A 9 16.28 18.56 -57.17
CA LEU A 9 15.61 19.20 -56.02
C LEU A 9 14.23 18.58 -55.77
N MET A 10 13.46 18.29 -56.83
CA MET A 10 12.17 17.61 -56.71
C MET A 10 12.30 16.21 -56.12
N GLU A 11 13.30 15.44 -56.54
CA GLU A 11 13.60 14.12 -55.98
C GLU A 11 13.94 14.19 -54.49
N ILE A 12 14.78 15.14 -54.09
CA ILE A 12 15.13 15.36 -52.67
C ILE A 12 13.87 15.71 -51.86
N ILE A 13 13.03 16.62 -52.36
CA ILE A 13 11.79 17.00 -51.67
C ILE A 13 10.83 15.82 -51.55
N LEU A 14 10.70 15.00 -52.60
CA LEU A 14 9.87 13.80 -52.57
C LEU A 14 10.38 12.80 -51.53
N GLN A 15 11.70 12.55 -51.52
CA GLN A 15 12.31 11.66 -50.54
C GLN A 15 12.15 12.17 -49.11
N MET A 16 12.33 13.48 -48.90
CA MET A 16 12.09 14.11 -47.58
C MET A 16 10.64 13.95 -47.15
N LYS A 17 9.68 14.11 -48.06
CA LYS A 17 8.25 13.91 -47.76
C LYS A 17 7.94 12.48 -47.35
N ILE A 18 8.50 11.49 -48.04
CA ILE A 18 8.36 10.06 -47.70
C ILE A 18 8.97 9.79 -46.33
N ASN A 19 10.19 10.29 -46.08
CA ASN A 19 10.87 10.11 -44.81
C ASN A 19 10.07 10.74 -43.66
N LEU A 20 9.52 11.94 -43.84
CA LEU A 20 8.69 12.60 -42.82
C LEU A 20 7.39 11.84 -42.55
N ALA A 21 6.73 11.30 -43.58
CA ALA A 21 5.55 10.47 -43.41
C ALA A 21 5.86 9.21 -42.58
N HIS A 22 6.98 8.54 -42.89
CA HIS A 22 7.42 7.36 -42.17
C HIS A 22 7.81 7.65 -40.71
N ILE A 23 8.53 8.76 -40.47
CA ILE A 23 8.85 9.22 -39.11
C ILE A 23 7.56 9.50 -38.33
N ASN A 24 6.58 10.19 -38.93
CA ASN A 24 5.33 10.50 -38.26
C ASN A 24 4.55 9.24 -37.87
N GLU A 25 4.48 8.25 -38.77
CA GLU A 25 3.84 6.96 -38.49
C GLU A 25 4.57 6.20 -37.37
N THR A 26 5.90 6.18 -37.41
CA THR A 26 6.73 5.55 -36.37
C THR A 26 6.51 6.19 -35.01
N LEU A 27 6.50 7.52 -34.94
CA LEU A 27 6.26 8.25 -33.70
C LEU A 27 4.84 8.01 -33.15
N HIS A 28 3.84 7.93 -34.02
CA HIS A 28 2.48 7.57 -33.61
C HIS A 28 2.42 6.16 -33.02
N GLN A 29 3.07 5.20 -33.67
CA GLN A 29 3.13 3.82 -33.20
C GLN A 29 3.86 3.72 -31.85
N GLN A 30 5.01 4.36 -31.72
CA GLN A 30 5.75 4.40 -30.45
C GLN A 30 4.94 5.07 -29.33
N THR A 31 4.24 6.18 -29.64
CA THR A 31 3.38 6.85 -28.65
C THR A 31 2.22 5.96 -28.22
N TYR A 32 1.66 5.16 -29.12
CA TYR A 32 0.64 4.18 -28.79
C TYR A 32 1.21 3.09 -27.87
N GLU A 33 2.32 2.46 -28.24
CA GLU A 33 2.96 1.40 -27.46
C GLU A 33 3.36 1.86 -26.06
N ILE A 34 3.94 3.05 -25.93
CA ILE A 34 4.31 3.63 -24.63
C ILE A 34 3.07 3.82 -23.75
N ARG A 35 1.95 4.27 -24.32
CA ARG A 35 0.69 4.44 -23.56
C ARG A 35 0.13 3.11 -23.08
N GLU A 36 0.15 2.09 -23.91
CA GLU A 36 -0.31 0.74 -23.53
C GLU A 36 0.57 0.15 -22.41
N GLN A 37 1.89 0.28 -22.55
CA GLN A 37 2.83 -0.16 -21.51
C GLN A 37 2.61 0.59 -20.19
N LEU A 38 2.46 1.92 -20.25
CA LEU A 38 2.20 2.73 -19.07
C LEU A 38 0.85 2.40 -18.43
N GLY A 39 -0.18 2.12 -19.24
CA GLY A 39 -1.49 1.68 -18.76
C GLY A 39 -1.42 0.34 -18.04
N THR A 40 -0.61 -0.59 -18.55
CA THR A 40 -0.39 -1.90 -17.90
C THR A 40 0.30 -1.73 -16.55
N VAL A 41 1.40 -0.99 -16.49
CA VAL A 41 2.13 -0.71 -15.24
C VAL A 41 1.22 0.01 -14.23
N PHE A 42 0.40 0.96 -14.69
CA PHE A 42 -0.53 1.66 -13.81
C PHE A 42 -1.55 0.72 -13.17
N GLU A 43 -2.15 -0.20 -13.94
CA GLU A 43 -3.11 -1.16 -13.37
C GLU A 43 -2.43 -2.17 -12.43
N GLU A 44 -1.18 -2.58 -12.71
CA GLU A 44 -0.41 -3.43 -11.80
C GLU A 44 -0.13 -2.75 -10.46
N GLU A 45 0.31 -1.49 -10.48
CA GLU A 45 0.57 -0.69 -9.28
C GLU A 45 -0.71 -0.41 -8.50
N LYS A 46 -1.81 -0.10 -9.21
CA LYS A 46 -3.13 0.07 -8.59
C LYS A 46 -3.58 -1.21 -7.88
N GLN A 47 -3.45 -2.37 -8.51
CA GLN A 47 -3.75 -3.65 -7.86
C GLN A 47 -2.81 -3.93 -6.69
N ALA A 48 -1.55 -3.50 -6.75
CA ALA A 48 -0.61 -3.62 -5.64
C ALA A 48 -1.05 -2.77 -4.44
N LEU A 49 -1.52 -1.55 -4.67
CA LEU A 49 -2.08 -0.68 -3.64
C LEU A 49 -3.35 -1.28 -3.01
N GLU A 50 -4.26 -1.80 -3.83
CA GLU A 50 -5.48 -2.49 -3.34
C GLU A 50 -5.11 -3.70 -2.46
N ARG A 51 -4.13 -4.51 -2.88
CA ARG A 51 -3.61 -5.62 -2.07
C ARG A 51 -3.00 -5.14 -0.76
N CYS A 52 -2.29 -4.01 -0.77
CA CYS A 52 -1.71 -3.42 0.44
C CYS A 52 -2.80 -3.00 1.42
N LEU A 53 -3.86 -2.32 0.96
CA LEU A 53 -5.00 -1.94 1.78
C LEU A 53 -5.70 -3.16 2.38
N ASN A 54 -5.98 -4.19 1.57
CA ASN A 54 -6.58 -5.42 2.06
C ASN A 54 -5.73 -6.09 3.16
N SER A 55 -4.41 -6.09 2.99
CA SER A 55 -3.50 -6.61 4.02
C SER A 55 -3.53 -5.78 5.31
N ILE A 56 -3.71 -4.47 5.24
CA ILE A 56 -3.86 -3.60 6.41
C ILE A 56 -5.18 -3.95 7.11
N ASP A 57 -6.27 -4.06 6.37
CA ASP A 57 -7.60 -4.38 6.91
C ASP A 57 -7.60 -5.74 7.62
N ASP A 58 -6.97 -6.76 7.05
CA ASP A 58 -6.86 -8.08 7.68
C ASP A 58 -6.03 -8.05 8.96
N LYS A 59 -4.95 -7.25 8.98
CA LYS A 59 -4.16 -7.04 10.21
C LYS A 59 -4.94 -6.30 11.28
N LEU A 60 -5.78 -5.33 10.91
CA LEU A 60 -6.66 -4.63 11.84
C LEU A 60 -7.73 -5.57 12.42
N LYS A 61 -8.32 -6.46 11.61
CA LYS A 61 -9.23 -7.51 12.10
C LYS A 61 -8.54 -8.47 13.07
N GLU A 62 -7.33 -8.92 12.74
CA GLU A 62 -6.53 -9.77 13.63
C GLU A 62 -6.21 -9.05 14.94
N CYS A 63 -5.84 -7.77 14.90
CA CYS A 63 -5.65 -6.95 16.08
C CYS A 63 -6.94 -6.83 16.92
N SER A 64 -8.10 -6.64 16.30
CA SER A 64 -9.39 -6.61 16.99
C SER A 64 -9.63 -7.90 17.77
N THR A 65 -9.47 -9.06 17.14
CA THR A 65 -9.62 -10.36 17.80
C THR A 65 -8.66 -10.53 18.98
N ASN A 66 -7.40 -10.08 18.83
CA ASN A 66 -6.41 -10.14 19.89
C ASN A 66 -6.76 -9.22 21.08
N VAL A 67 -7.39 -8.07 20.81
CA VAL A 67 -7.87 -7.14 21.84
C VAL A 67 -9.01 -7.77 22.63
N ASP A 68 -10.00 -8.36 21.96
CA ASP A 68 -11.13 -9.02 22.59
C ASP A 68 -10.67 -10.19 23.46
N GLU A 69 -9.73 -10.99 22.95
CA GLU A 69 -9.14 -12.10 23.69
C GLU A 69 -8.36 -11.61 24.91
N TYR A 70 -7.58 -10.53 24.79
CA TYR A 70 -6.89 -9.94 25.93
C TYR A 70 -7.87 -9.49 27.02
N GLN A 71 -8.94 -8.78 26.65
CA GLN A 71 -9.96 -8.33 27.60
C GLN A 71 -10.64 -9.51 28.30
N ARG A 72 -10.99 -10.55 27.54
CA ARG A 72 -11.59 -11.79 28.08
C ARG A 72 -10.67 -12.48 29.08
N VAL A 73 -9.41 -12.68 28.71
CA VAL A 73 -8.41 -13.33 29.57
C VAL A 73 -8.13 -12.46 30.81
N TYR A 74 -8.03 -11.15 30.64
CA TYR A 74 -7.81 -10.20 31.73
C TYR A 74 -8.95 -10.25 32.76
N ALA A 75 -10.20 -10.24 32.33
CA ALA A 75 -11.37 -10.35 33.21
C ALA A 75 -11.39 -11.69 33.99
N SER A 76 -11.03 -12.78 33.31
CA SER A 76 -10.87 -14.10 33.94
C SER A 76 -9.76 -14.10 34.99
N LEU A 77 -8.59 -13.52 34.66
CA LEU A 77 -7.47 -13.38 35.57
C LEU A 77 -7.83 -12.53 36.80
N ALA A 78 -8.54 -11.42 36.61
CA ALA A 78 -9.00 -10.56 37.69
C ALA A 78 -9.93 -11.32 38.65
N SER A 79 -10.89 -12.07 38.10
CA SER A 79 -11.81 -12.92 38.88
C SER A 79 -11.07 -14.02 39.64
N MET A 80 -10.07 -14.64 39.03
CA MET A 80 -9.24 -15.68 39.67
C MET A 80 -8.38 -15.10 40.79
N ARG A 81 -7.77 -13.93 40.55
CA ARG A 81 -6.99 -13.20 41.55
C ARG A 81 -7.85 -12.88 42.78
N GLU A 82 -9.07 -12.40 42.58
CA GLU A 82 -10.00 -12.10 43.68
C GLU A 82 -10.27 -13.35 44.54
N LYS A 83 -10.55 -14.49 43.90
CA LYS A 83 -10.74 -15.77 44.61
C LYS A 83 -9.49 -16.20 45.38
N LEU A 84 -8.30 -16.05 44.81
CA LEU A 84 -7.04 -16.36 45.50
C LEU A 84 -6.84 -15.48 46.73
N VAL A 85 -7.15 -14.19 46.63
CA VAL A 85 -7.11 -13.26 47.77
C VAL A 85 -8.11 -13.67 48.85
N GLN A 86 -9.33 -14.06 48.48
CA GLN A 86 -10.33 -14.57 49.43
C GLN A 86 -9.89 -15.86 50.14
N LEU A 87 -9.04 -16.66 49.50
CA LEU A 87 -8.43 -17.86 50.07
C LEU A 87 -7.16 -17.57 50.90
N GLY A 88 -6.79 -16.30 51.08
CA GLY A 88 -5.63 -15.88 51.89
C GLY A 88 -4.29 -15.90 51.14
N ALA A 89 -4.29 -16.03 49.81
CA ALA A 89 -3.08 -15.91 49.01
C ALA A 89 -2.77 -14.46 48.62
N GLU A 90 -1.50 -14.17 48.34
CA GLU A 90 -1.03 -12.87 47.82
C GLU A 90 -0.54 -13.00 46.37
N PRO A 91 -1.45 -13.03 45.37
CA PRO A 91 -1.07 -13.19 43.97
C PRO A 91 -0.32 -11.96 43.42
N SER A 92 0.65 -12.20 42.52
CA SER A 92 1.42 -11.19 41.80
C SER A 92 0.54 -10.22 41.02
N ALA A 93 0.98 -8.97 40.83
CA ALA A 93 0.20 -7.91 40.18
C ALA A 93 -0.35 -8.30 38.80
N LEU A 94 -1.56 -7.83 38.49
CA LEU A 94 -2.14 -8.01 37.15
C LEU A 94 -1.33 -7.22 36.11
N PRO A 95 -1.34 -7.68 34.84
CA PRO A 95 -0.84 -6.89 33.72
C PRO A 95 -1.53 -5.52 33.63
N THR A 96 -0.98 -4.60 32.82
CA THR A 96 -1.59 -3.28 32.62
C THR A 96 -2.99 -3.42 32.00
N PRO A 97 -4.05 -2.86 32.62
CA PRO A 97 -5.37 -2.86 32.01
C PRO A 97 -5.36 -2.01 30.73
N MET A 98 -6.19 -2.38 29.77
CA MET A 98 -6.33 -1.57 28.56
C MET A 98 -7.09 -0.27 28.87
N PRO A 99 -6.62 0.88 28.37
CA PRO A 99 -7.12 2.20 28.79
C PRO A 99 -8.40 2.64 28.07
N ALA A 100 -8.88 1.87 27.08
CA ALA A 100 -10.06 2.20 26.29
C ALA A 100 -10.92 0.96 26.09
N ASP A 101 -12.22 1.17 25.92
CA ASP A 101 -13.20 0.10 25.70
C ASP A 101 -13.36 -0.25 24.21
N ASN A 102 -12.76 0.56 23.31
CA ASN A 102 -12.81 0.34 21.87
C ASN A 102 -11.43 0.00 21.28
N VAL A 103 -11.46 -0.79 20.21
CA VAL A 103 -10.27 -1.32 19.54
C VAL A 103 -9.39 -0.20 18.98
N GLU A 104 -9.99 0.85 18.41
CA GLU A 104 -9.26 2.01 17.86
C GLU A 104 -8.39 2.70 18.92
N GLY A 105 -8.97 3.01 20.08
CA GLY A 105 -8.27 3.66 21.18
C GLY A 105 -7.14 2.79 21.74
N ILE A 106 -7.38 1.48 21.82
CA ILE A 106 -6.36 0.52 22.26
C ILE A 106 -5.19 0.44 21.28
N ILE A 107 -5.48 0.36 19.97
CA ILE A 107 -4.45 0.34 18.92
C ILE A 107 -3.65 1.64 18.96
N ALA A 108 -4.31 2.80 19.03
CA ALA A 108 -3.64 4.11 19.09
C ALA A 108 -2.74 4.25 20.32
N TRP A 109 -3.22 3.80 21.49
CA TRP A 109 -2.41 3.77 22.71
C TRP A 109 -1.21 2.83 22.55
N ARG A 110 -1.40 1.64 21.98
CA ARG A 110 -0.32 0.67 21.83
C ARG A 110 0.75 1.13 20.84
N LEU A 111 0.35 1.79 19.76
CA LEU A 111 1.27 2.42 18.81
C LEU A 111 2.09 3.50 19.49
N ARG A 112 1.48 4.34 20.34
CA ARG A 112 2.21 5.34 21.13
C ARG A 112 3.24 4.70 22.05
N GLU A 113 2.86 3.64 22.75
CA GLU A 113 3.75 2.87 23.62
C GLU A 113 4.95 2.26 22.87
N LEU A 114 4.70 1.72 21.68
CA LEU A 114 5.75 1.14 20.84
C LEU A 114 6.70 2.20 20.29
N LYS A 115 6.14 3.35 19.87
CA LYS A 115 6.91 4.50 19.37
C LYS A 115 7.79 5.10 20.46
N GLY A 116 7.26 5.25 21.67
CA GLY A 116 8.03 5.66 22.84
C GLY A 116 9.18 4.69 23.19
N LYS A 117 9.10 3.44 22.75
CA LYS A 117 10.12 2.39 22.91
C LYS A 117 11.04 2.24 21.69
N GLY A 118 10.85 3.04 20.64
CA GLY A 118 11.62 2.95 19.39
C GLY A 118 11.43 1.64 18.62
N LYS A 119 10.31 0.95 18.82
CA LYS A 119 10.02 -0.33 18.14
C LYS A 119 9.27 -0.15 16.82
N VAL A 120 8.67 1.02 16.62
CA VAL A 120 7.92 1.45 15.43
C VAL A 120 8.11 2.96 15.28
#